data_AF-A0A536ZLR0-F1
#
_entry.id   AF-A0A536ZLR0-F1
#
_cell.length_a   1.000
_cell.length_b   1.000
_cell.length_c   1.000
_cell.angle_alpha   90.00
_cell.angle_beta   90.00
_cell.angle_gamma   90.00
#
_symmetry.space_group_name_H-M   'P 1'
#
loop_
_entity.id
_entity.type
_entity.pdbx_description
1 polymer ?
#
loop_
_entity_poly.entity_id
_entity_poly.type
_entity_poly.pdbx_seq_one_letter_code
_entity_poly.pdbx_strand_id
1 'polypeptide(L)'
;MGSSSAILTAVVAACALVGLLFLIACARRLHRRRFGACAFHGVSSLAFFLAAAVAGLLGFDLLTYDRLTHEQSALRATFARSAEQQFNATLTYPSGESRGYVLRGDEWQIDARVLKWRGIANVLQFDTVYRLERLSGRYSDV
;
A
#
# COMPACT_ATOMS: atom_id res chain seq x y z
N MET A 1 -0.11 -1.72 -12.30
CA MET A 1 -1.13 -1.87 -11.22
C MET A 1 -2.49 -1.22 -11.52
N GLY A 2 -2.64 -0.34 -12.52
CA GLY A 2 -3.94 0.28 -12.84
C GLY A 2 -5.01 -0.68 -13.39
N SER A 3 -4.62 -1.68 -14.18
CA SER A 3 -5.58 -2.58 -14.84
C SER A 3 -6.25 -3.56 -13.86
N SER A 4 -5.51 -4.10 -12.88
CA SER A 4 -6.05 -5.07 -11.91
C SER A 4 -7.03 -4.44 -10.92
N SER A 5 -6.78 -3.19 -10.51
CA SER A 5 -7.69 -2.44 -9.63
C SER A 5 -8.98 -2.01 -10.36
N ALA A 6 -8.88 -1.67 -11.65
CA ALA A 6 -10.04 -1.38 -12.48
C ALA A 6 -10.97 -2.60 -12.67
N ILE A 7 -10.40 -3.80 -12.88
CA ILE A 7 -11.20 -5.03 -13.00
C ILE A 7 -11.93 -5.33 -11.69
N LEU A 8 -11.24 -5.21 -10.56
CA LEU A 8 -11.85 -5.50 -9.26
C LEU A 8 -12.98 -4.54 -8.91
N THR A 9 -12.80 -3.24 -9.14
CA THR A 9 -13.84 -2.23 -8.91
C THR A 9 -15.05 -2.46 -9.82
N ALA A 10 -14.84 -2.86 -11.08
CA ALA A 10 -15.91 -3.24 -11.99
C ALA A 10 -16.68 -4.48 -11.49
N VAL A 11 -16.00 -5.51 -10.98
CA VAL A 11 -16.64 -6.71 -10.40
C VAL A 11 -17.48 -6.36 -9.17
N VAL A 12 -16.94 -5.56 -8.24
CA VAL A 12 -17.67 -5.11 -7.05
C VAL A 12 -18.92 -4.33 -7.45
N ALA A 13 -18.79 -3.38 -8.39
CA ALA A 13 -19.91 -2.58 -8.88
C ALA A 13 -20.99 -3.43 -9.57
N ALA A 14 -20.57 -4.40 -10.41
CA ALA A 14 -21.50 -5.30 -11.08
C ALA A 14 -22.26 -6.18 -10.08
N CYS A 15 -21.58 -6.79 -9.11
CA CYS A 15 -22.21 -7.59 -8.06
C CYS A 15 -23.19 -6.75 -7.23
N ALA A 16 -22.81 -5.53 -6.83
CA ALA A 16 -23.68 -4.62 -6.08
C ALA A 16 -24.93 -4.21 -6.89
N LEU A 17 -24.78 -3.92 -8.18
CA LEU A 17 -25.89 -3.56 -9.07
C LEU A 17 -26.88 -4.72 -9.22
N VAL A 18 -26.37 -5.93 -9.45
CA VAL A 18 -27.21 -7.14 -9.56
C VAL A 18 -27.92 -7.41 -8.24
N GLY A 19 -27.23 -7.29 -7.10
CA GLY A 19 -27.82 -7.40 -5.77
C GLY A 19 -28.96 -6.41 -5.53
N LEU A 20 -28.79 -5.16 -5.97
CA LEU A 20 -29.82 -4.12 -5.89
C LEU A 20 -31.05 -4.44 -6.75
N LEU A 21 -30.86 -4.94 -7.98
CA LEU A 21 -31.97 -5.35 -8.85
C LEU A 21 -32.83 -6.46 -8.21
N PHE A 22 -32.18 -7.47 -7.62
CA PHE A 22 -32.87 -8.53 -6.88
C PHE A 22 -33.57 -8.00 -5.63
N LEU A 23 -32.99 -7.02 -4.93
CA LEU A 23 -33.61 -6.37 -3.76
C LEU A 23 -34.90 -5.63 -4.16
N ILE A 24 -34.85 -4.86 -5.24
CA ILE A 24 -36.01 -4.13 -5.77
C ILE A 24 -37.11 -5.12 -6.20
N ALA A 25 -36.74 -6.21 -6.88
CA ALA A 25 -37.67 -7.25 -7.28
C ALA A 25 -38.31 -7.97 -6.07
N CYS A 26 -37.52 -8.22 -5.01
CA CYS A 26 -37.98 -8.74 -3.72
C CYS A 26 -39.03 -7.81 -3.10
N ALA A 27 -38.71 -6.52 -2.95
CA ALA A 27 -39.61 -5.51 -2.37
C ALA A 27 -40.94 -5.39 -3.16
N ARG A 28 -40.87 -5.36 -4.50
CA ARG A 28 -42.07 -5.34 -5.37
C ARG A 28 -42.94 -6.58 -5.20
N ARG A 29 -42.36 -7.76 -4.96
CA ARG A 29 -43.10 -9.02 -4.80
C ARG A 29 -43.65 -9.21 -3.40
N LEU A 30 -42.97 -8.69 -2.39
CA LEU A 30 -43.49 -8.58 -1.02
C LEU A 30 -44.78 -7.73 -1.02
N HIS A 31 -44.76 -6.59 -1.73
CA HIS A 31 -45.95 -5.74 -1.88
C HIS A 31 -47.12 -6.45 -2.60
N ARG A 32 -46.84 -7.45 -3.44
CA ARG A 32 -47.87 -8.29 -4.10
C ARG A 32 -48.22 -9.57 -3.32
N ARG A 33 -47.81 -9.68 -2.04
CA ARG A 33 -48.01 -10.85 -1.14
C ARG A 33 -47.54 -12.19 -1.70
N ARG A 34 -46.57 -12.21 -2.62
CA ARG A 34 -46.00 -13.44 -3.20
C ARG A 34 -44.77 -13.91 -2.42
N PHE A 35 -44.99 -14.52 -1.27
CA PHE A 35 -43.94 -14.88 -0.30
C PHE A 35 -42.86 -15.83 -0.83
N GLY A 36 -43.22 -16.87 -1.60
CA GLY A 36 -42.22 -17.82 -2.14
C GLY A 36 -41.23 -17.19 -3.13
N ALA A 37 -41.74 -16.36 -4.05
CA ALA A 37 -40.90 -15.64 -4.99
C ALA A 37 -40.08 -14.51 -4.32
N CYS A 38 -40.57 -13.97 -3.20
CA CYS A 38 -39.87 -13.01 -2.36
C CYS A 38 -38.63 -13.65 -1.70
N ALA A 39 -38.77 -14.86 -1.14
CA ALA A 39 -37.67 -15.58 -0.50
C ALA A 39 -36.50 -15.82 -1.46
N PHE A 40 -36.77 -16.32 -2.67
CA PHE A 40 -35.72 -16.53 -3.68
C PHE A 40 -34.99 -15.22 -4.04
N HIS A 41 -35.71 -14.13 -4.28
CA HIS A 41 -35.10 -12.86 -4.67
C HIS A 41 -34.34 -12.21 -3.51
N GLY A 42 -34.80 -12.39 -2.27
CA GLY A 42 -34.09 -11.95 -1.07
C GLY A 42 -32.77 -12.70 -0.87
N VAL A 43 -32.78 -14.04 -0.98
CA VAL A 43 -31.57 -14.86 -0.86
C VAL A 43 -30.57 -14.55 -1.97
N SER A 44 -31.03 -14.41 -3.23
CA SER A 44 -30.16 -14.01 -4.33
C SER A 44 -29.55 -12.62 -4.13
N SER A 45 -30.34 -11.64 -3.67
CA SER A 45 -29.85 -10.29 -3.36
C SER A 45 -28.75 -10.33 -2.29
N LEU A 46 -28.99 -11.06 -1.19
CA LEU A 46 -28.03 -11.22 -0.11
C LEU A 46 -26.73 -11.87 -0.61
N ALA A 47 -26.81 -12.91 -1.44
CA ALA A 47 -25.65 -13.58 -2.01
C ALA A 47 -24.80 -12.62 -2.87
N PHE A 48 -25.41 -11.79 -3.70
CA PHE A 48 -24.70 -10.80 -4.52
C PHE A 48 -24.06 -9.68 -3.67
N PHE A 49 -24.72 -9.22 -2.61
CA PHE A 49 -24.12 -8.26 -1.68
C PHE A 49 -22.95 -8.85 -0.90
N LEU A 50 -23.06 -10.11 -0.45
CA LEU A 50 -21.94 -10.80 0.19
C LEU A 50 -20.77 -11.00 -0.78
N ALA A 51 -21.02 -11.37 -2.03
CA ALA A 51 -19.98 -11.47 -3.05
C ALA A 51 -19.28 -10.12 -3.31
N ALA A 52 -20.05 -9.02 -3.40
CA ALA A 52 -19.49 -7.68 -3.52
C ALA A 52 -18.65 -7.28 -2.30
N ALA A 53 -19.11 -7.61 -1.09
CA ALA A 53 -18.37 -7.36 0.14
C ALA A 53 -17.04 -8.13 0.17
N VAL A 54 -17.05 -9.44 -0.13
CA VAL A 54 -15.83 -10.26 -0.19
C VAL A 54 -14.84 -9.72 -1.22
N ALA A 55 -15.30 -9.42 -2.44
CA ALA A 55 -14.45 -8.84 -3.48
C ALA A 55 -13.88 -7.46 -3.07
N GLY A 56 -14.69 -6.64 -2.39
CA GLY A 56 -14.25 -5.36 -1.83
C GLY A 56 -13.19 -5.52 -0.74
N LEU A 57 -13.37 -6.47 0.19
CA LEU A 57 -12.39 -6.77 1.24
C LEU A 57 -11.08 -7.28 0.65
N LEU A 58 -11.12 -8.19 -0.32
CA LEU A 58 -9.93 -8.67 -1.02
C LEU A 58 -9.20 -7.54 -1.73
N GLY A 59 -9.92 -6.60 -2.33
CA GLY A 59 -9.33 -5.39 -2.91
C GLY A 59 -8.65 -4.50 -1.92
N PHE A 60 -9.31 -4.26 -0.79
CA PHE A 60 -8.76 -3.48 0.29
C PHE A 60 -7.49 -4.12 0.85
N ASP A 61 -7.49 -5.44 1.02
CA ASP A 61 -6.34 -6.20 1.48
C ASP A 61 -5.17 -6.13 0.48
N LEU A 62 -5.43 -6.35 -0.81
CA LEU A 62 -4.40 -6.22 -1.86
C LEU A 62 -3.82 -4.80 -1.95
N LEU A 63 -4.65 -3.76 -1.84
CA LEU A 63 -4.20 -2.37 -1.82
C LEU A 63 -3.36 -2.06 -0.57
N THR A 64 -3.70 -2.65 0.56
CA THR A 64 -2.98 -2.48 1.83
C THR A 64 -1.66 -3.25 1.83
N TYR A 65 -1.68 -4.48 1.31
CA TYR A 65 -0.52 -5.35 1.19
C TYR A 65 0.55 -4.71 0.30
N ASP A 66 0.14 -4.22 -0.86
CA ASP A 66 1.00 -3.51 -1.81
C ASP A 66 1.68 -2.28 -1.19
N ARG A 67 0.94 -1.50 -0.39
CA ARG A 67 1.47 -0.35 0.36
C ARG A 67 2.42 -0.74 1.49
N LEU A 68 2.26 -1.92 2.10
CA LEU A 68 3.13 -2.40 3.18
C LEU A 68 4.42 -3.05 2.66
N THR A 69 4.39 -3.63 1.46
CA THR A 69 5.55 -4.35 0.87
C THR A 69 6.33 -3.54 -0.14
N HIS A 70 5.80 -2.42 -0.65
CA HIS A 70 6.62 -1.46 -1.37
C HIS A 70 7.55 -0.75 -0.38
N GLU A 71 8.71 -1.37 -0.14
CA GLU A 71 9.86 -0.71 0.47
C GLU A 71 10.27 0.45 -0.43
N GLN A 72 9.73 1.65 -0.18
CA GLN A 72 10.20 2.86 -0.82
C GLN A 72 11.71 2.98 -0.54
N SER A 73 12.51 3.02 -1.60
CA SER A 73 13.96 3.21 -1.49
C SER A 73 14.22 4.52 -0.74
N ALA A 74 14.79 4.43 0.47
CA ALA A 74 15.02 5.60 1.31
C ALA A 74 16.04 6.56 0.68
N LEU A 75 17.12 6.00 0.13
CA LEU A 75 18.15 6.66 -0.66
C LEU A 75 19.06 5.60 -1.30
N ARG A 76 19.84 5.99 -2.29
CA ARG A 76 20.97 5.21 -2.82
C ARG A 76 22.28 5.76 -2.29
N ALA A 77 23.05 4.93 -1.59
CA ALA A 77 24.39 5.27 -1.13
C ALA A 77 25.44 4.63 -2.06
N THR A 78 26.39 5.41 -2.55
CA THR A 78 27.52 4.94 -3.36
C THR A 78 28.81 5.38 -2.71
N PHE A 79 29.76 4.46 -2.57
CA PHE A 79 31.03 4.71 -1.89
C PHE A 79 32.17 4.49 -2.87
N ALA A 80 33.07 5.47 -2.96
CA ALA A 80 34.30 5.39 -3.74
C ALA A 80 35.51 5.61 -2.82
N ARG A 81 36.47 4.69 -2.81
CA ARG A 81 37.70 4.86 -2.02
C ARG A 81 38.53 6.00 -2.62
N SER A 82 38.87 6.98 -1.80
CA SER A 82 39.68 8.14 -2.21
C SER A 82 41.11 8.06 -1.68
N ALA A 83 41.33 7.43 -0.53
CA ALA A 83 42.65 7.17 0.05
C ALA A 83 42.59 5.99 1.03
N GLU A 84 43.69 5.71 1.72
CA GLU A 84 43.70 4.79 2.85
C GLU A 84 42.78 5.32 3.96
N GLN A 85 41.87 4.45 4.43
CA GLN A 85 40.83 4.80 5.40
C GLN A 85 40.00 6.05 5.04
N GLN A 86 39.85 6.37 3.75
CA GLN A 86 39.07 7.52 3.29
C GLN A 86 38.19 7.17 2.10
N PHE A 87 36.89 7.48 2.22
CA PHE A 87 35.87 7.17 1.23
C PHE A 87 35.04 8.42 0.90
N ASN A 88 34.75 8.63 -0.38
CA ASN A 88 33.75 9.58 -0.84
C ASN A 88 32.41 8.85 -0.93
N ALA A 89 31.47 9.24 -0.09
CA ALA A 89 30.11 8.72 -0.07
C ALA A 89 29.16 9.69 -0.76
N THR A 90 28.43 9.22 -1.75
CA THR A 90 27.38 9.97 -2.45
C THR A 90 26.03 9.38 -2.07
N LEU A 91 25.17 10.19 -1.46
CA LEU A 91 23.80 9.82 -1.12
C LEU A 91 22.85 10.47 -2.11
N THR A 92 22.08 9.67 -2.86
CA THR A 92 21.07 10.12 -3.81
C THR A 92 19.68 9.84 -3.25
N TYR A 93 18.89 10.89 -3.02
CA TYR A 93 17.52 10.80 -2.53
C TYR A 93 16.54 10.49 -3.67
N PRO A 94 15.34 9.95 -3.38
CA PRO A 94 14.31 9.71 -4.40
C PRO A 94 13.87 10.99 -5.16
N SER A 95 14.05 12.16 -4.57
CA SER A 95 13.84 13.47 -5.21
C SER A 95 14.84 13.79 -6.33
N GLY A 96 15.92 12.99 -6.46
CA GLY A 96 17.04 13.26 -7.35
C GLY A 96 18.11 14.17 -6.74
N GLU A 97 17.89 14.69 -5.53
CA GLU A 97 18.92 15.43 -4.79
C GLU A 97 20.07 14.49 -4.43
N SER A 98 21.30 14.91 -4.69
CA SER A 98 22.51 14.16 -4.33
C SER A 98 23.41 14.97 -3.41
N ARG A 99 23.91 14.33 -2.34
CA ARG A 99 24.84 14.94 -1.39
C ARG A 99 26.10 14.08 -1.24
N GLY A 100 27.27 14.72 -1.37
CA GLY A 100 28.57 14.10 -1.19
C GLY A 100 29.12 14.30 0.22
N TYR A 101 29.73 13.27 0.78
CA TYR A 101 30.36 13.26 2.09
C TYR A 101 31.73 12.60 2.02
N VAL A 102 32.67 13.11 2.80
CA VAL A 102 33.98 12.48 2.97
C VAL A 102 33.95 11.72 4.29
N LEU A 103 34.12 10.40 4.21
CA LEU A 103 34.18 9.50 5.36
C LEU A 103 35.61 9.10 5.61
N ARG A 104 35.95 9.03 6.90
CA ARG A 104 37.24 8.52 7.38
C ARG A 104 36.98 7.36 8.33
N GLY A 105 37.69 6.27 8.16
CA GLY A 105 37.49 5.03 8.91
C GLY A 105 37.61 3.79 8.04
N ASP A 106 37.47 2.65 8.71
CA ASP A 106 37.46 1.32 8.11
C ASP A 106 36.03 0.89 7.75
N GLU A 107 35.06 1.39 8.50
CA GLU A 107 33.64 1.10 8.36
C GLU A 107 32.80 2.38 8.21
N TRP A 108 31.59 2.23 7.71
CA TRP A 108 30.60 3.30 7.63
C TRP A 108 29.36 2.96 8.43
N GLN A 109 28.75 3.98 9.04
CA GLN A 109 27.51 3.86 9.79
C GLN A 109 26.54 4.97 9.34
N ILE A 110 25.29 4.59 9.13
CA ILE A 110 24.18 5.49 8.80
C ILE A 110 23.10 5.37 9.88
N ASP A 111 22.77 6.50 10.51
CA ASP A 111 21.66 6.62 11.45
C ASP A 111 20.48 7.32 10.74
N ALA A 112 19.31 6.70 10.76
CA ALA A 112 18.10 7.22 10.12
C ALA A 112 16.88 7.14 11.05
N ARG A 113 16.03 8.18 11.01
CA ARG A 113 14.71 8.17 11.66
C ARG A 113 13.66 7.80 10.62
N VAL A 114 12.89 6.76 10.94
CA VAL A 114 11.79 6.28 10.10
C VAL A 114 10.47 6.67 10.75
N LEU A 115 9.68 7.50 10.06
CA LEU A 115 8.31 7.80 10.49
C LEU A 115 7.34 6.89 9.71
N LYS A 116 6.88 5.82 10.36
CA LYS A 116 5.84 4.93 9.82
C LYS A 116 4.48 5.35 10.36
N TRP A 117 3.57 5.72 9.46
CA TRP A 117 2.16 5.94 9.82
C TRP A 117 1.44 4.59 9.99
N ARG A 118 0.44 4.53 10.89
CA ARG A 118 -0.42 3.36 11.09
C ARG A 118 -1.88 3.71 10.76
N GLY A 119 -2.63 2.74 10.25
CA GLY A 119 -4.08 2.84 10.08
C GLY A 119 -4.52 3.76 8.93
N ILE A 120 -5.53 4.61 9.18
CA ILE A 120 -6.23 5.43 8.18
C ILE A 120 -5.29 6.41 7.46
N ALA A 121 -4.18 6.82 8.09
CA ALA A 121 -3.17 7.67 7.47
C ALA A 121 -2.50 7.01 6.23
N ASN A 122 -2.37 5.68 6.18
CA ASN A 122 -1.89 5.00 4.99
C ASN A 122 -2.89 5.11 3.83
N VAL A 123 -4.20 5.22 4.10
CA VAL A 123 -5.23 5.36 3.07
C VAL A 123 -5.13 6.73 2.41
N LEU A 124 -4.79 7.77 3.19
CA LEU A 124 -4.67 9.17 2.79
C LEU A 124 -3.35 9.55 2.11
N GLN A 125 -2.63 8.58 1.51
CA GLN A 125 -1.38 8.84 0.74
C GLN A 125 -0.22 9.44 1.57
N PHE A 126 -0.22 9.30 2.90
CA PHE A 126 0.95 9.67 3.69
C PHE A 126 2.02 8.59 3.58
N ASP A 127 3.02 8.85 2.73
CA ASP A 127 4.17 7.97 2.54
C ASP A 127 5.06 7.89 3.79
N THR A 128 5.80 6.79 3.91
CA THR A 128 6.81 6.63 4.99
C THR A 128 7.94 7.62 4.74
N VAL A 129 8.16 8.53 5.69
CA VAL A 129 9.22 9.53 5.56
C VAL A 129 10.48 9.02 6.23
N TYR A 130 11.56 8.94 5.45
CA TYR A 130 12.90 8.65 5.92
C TYR A 130 13.65 9.97 6.07
N ARG A 131 14.17 10.24 7.28
CA ARG A 131 15.10 11.35 7.51
C ARG A 131 16.44 10.78 7.95
N LEU A 132 17.47 11.02 7.16
CA LEU A 132 18.84 10.74 7.58
C LEU A 132 19.23 11.70 8.70
N GLU A 133 19.76 11.18 9.81
CA GLU A 133 20.25 12.01 10.91
C GLU A 133 21.75 12.16 10.85
N ARG A 134 22.48 11.06 10.60
CA ARG A 134 23.95 11.07 10.65
C ARG A 134 24.56 10.01 9.74
N LEU A 135 25.67 10.38 9.11
CA LEU A 135 26.57 9.48 8.42
C LEU A 135 27.95 9.64 9.07
N SER A 136 28.54 8.56 9.57
CA SER A 136 29.83 8.57 10.27
C SER A 136 30.69 7.39 9.85
N GLY A 137 32.01 7.57 9.87
CA GLY A 137 32.96 6.46 9.77
C GLY A 137 33.30 5.88 11.14
N ARG A 138 33.65 4.60 11.20
CA ARG A 138 34.18 3.93 12.39
C ARG A 138 35.53 3.31 12.06
N TYR A 139 36.42 3.32 13.05
CA TYR A 139 37.68 2.59 13.00
C TYR A 139 37.47 1.25 13.70
N SER A 140 37.98 0.17 13.12
CA SER A 140 38.02 -1.11 13.80
C SER A 140 39.21 -1.09 14.75
N ASP A 141 38.96 -1.06 16.06
CA ASP A 141 40.04 -1.23 17.04
C ASP A 141 40.58 -2.66 16.90
N VAL A 142 41.86 -2.79 16.54
CA VAL A 142 42.62 -4.06 16.50
C VAL A 142 43.52 -4.14 17.71
#